data_AF-A0A956R480-F1
#
_entry.id   AF-A0A956R480-F1
#
_cell.length_a   1.000
_cell.length_b   1.000
_cell.length_c   1.000
_cell.angle_alpha   90.00
_cell.angle_beta   90.00
_cell.angle_gamma   90.00
#
_symmetry.space_group_name_H-M   'P 1'
#
loop_
_entity.id
_entity.type
_entity.pdbx_description
1 polymer ?
#
loop_
_entity_poly.entity_id
_entity_poly.type
_entity_poly.pdbx_seq_one_letter_code
_entity_poly.pdbx_strand_id
1 'polypeptide(L)'
;MTENSLPSNHPSNHGGLVFPLDTFRPTMLAAALAEGLIAQARNILDARLELIRHPEVPQLVLGRIVGSVIGDDPAGFWRENPELGLIASQVMRHQLFQYWVVGGEDPRQGFIVAQRGQALAAQDATLEQIPAGSHPDEWPVAQLLMQLQITMEELAG
;
A
#
# COMPACT_ATOMS: atom_id res chain seq x y z
N MET A 1 36.38 20.23 -3.25
CA MET A 1 35.81 18.92 -2.88
C MET A 1 34.32 19.09 -2.94
N THR A 2 33.73 18.74 -4.08
CA THR A 2 32.29 18.79 -4.31
C THR A 2 31.68 17.51 -3.75
N GLU A 3 30.87 17.63 -2.71
CA GLU A 3 29.98 16.56 -2.25
C GLU A 3 29.06 16.18 -3.40
N ASN A 4 29.28 14.98 -3.95
CA ASN A 4 28.34 14.30 -4.81
C ASN A 4 27.19 13.84 -3.90
N SER A 5 26.23 14.72 -3.65
CA SER A 5 24.93 14.29 -3.12
C SER A 5 24.30 13.40 -4.19
N LEU A 6 24.22 12.10 -3.90
CA LEU A 6 23.43 11.16 -4.68
C LEU A 6 22.00 11.72 -4.79
N PRO A 7 21.35 11.69 -5.96
CA PRO A 7 19.94 12.05 -6.04
C PRO A 7 19.18 11.12 -5.10
N SER A 8 18.51 11.69 -4.08
CA SER A 8 17.67 10.97 -3.13
C SER A 8 16.40 10.50 -3.83
N ASN A 9 16.54 9.55 -4.76
CA ASN A 9 15.46 9.00 -5.58
C ASN A 9 14.87 7.72 -4.94
N HIS A 10 15.05 7.54 -3.63
CA HIS A 10 14.34 6.49 -2.91
C HIS A 10 12.88 6.92 -2.75
N PRO A 11 11.91 6.05 -3.05
CA PRO A 11 10.49 6.37 -2.88
C PRO A 11 10.23 6.78 -1.44
N SER A 12 9.39 7.80 -1.22
CA SER A 12 8.96 8.21 0.11
C SER A 12 8.27 7.05 0.82
N ASN A 13 8.30 7.02 2.16
CA ASN A 13 7.58 5.99 2.89
C ASN A 13 6.07 6.13 2.63
N HIS A 14 5.44 5.09 2.10
CA HIS A 14 4.01 5.07 1.84
C HIS A 14 3.46 3.65 1.85
N GLY A 15 2.14 3.54 1.98
CA GLY A 15 1.43 2.27 1.98
C GLY A 15 -0.06 2.50 1.77
N GLY A 16 -0.77 1.43 1.44
CA GLY A 16 -2.19 1.56 1.14
C GLY A 16 -2.81 0.29 0.59
N LEU A 17 -3.96 0.51 -0.04
CA LEU A 17 -4.72 -0.49 -0.77
C LEU A 17 -4.74 -0.11 -2.25
N VAL A 18 -4.64 -1.09 -3.12
CA VAL A 18 -4.88 -0.97 -4.55
C VAL A 18 -5.91 -2.01 -4.93
N PHE A 19 -6.93 -1.64 -5.69
CA PHE A 19 -7.97 -2.60 -6.08
C PHE A 19 -8.71 -2.16 -7.34
N PRO A 20 -9.30 -3.11 -8.09
CA PRO A 20 -10.16 -2.78 -9.20
C PRO A 20 -11.44 -2.08 -8.74
N LEU A 21 -11.75 -0.97 -9.41
CA LEU A 21 -13.06 -0.35 -9.44
C LEU A 21 -14.07 -1.33 -10.06
N ASP A 22 -14.93 -1.91 -9.23
CA ASP A 22 -16.16 -2.57 -9.69
C ASP A 22 -17.37 -1.81 -9.10
N THR A 23 -18.53 -2.44 -9.04
CA THR A 23 -19.73 -2.04 -8.29
C THR A 23 -19.45 -2.11 -6.77
N PHE A 24 -18.27 -1.64 -6.36
CA PHE A 24 -17.85 -1.51 -4.98
C PHE A 24 -18.67 -0.38 -4.35
N ARG A 25 -19.06 -0.57 -3.10
CA ARG A 25 -19.75 0.46 -2.32
C ARG A 25 -18.71 1.09 -1.41
N PRO A 26 -18.24 2.33 -1.68
CA PRO A 26 -17.26 3.01 -0.82
C PRO A 26 -17.64 2.99 0.66
N THR A 27 -18.94 3.04 0.96
CA THR A 27 -19.49 2.96 2.31
C THR A 27 -19.25 1.62 2.99
N MET A 28 -19.31 0.49 2.27
CA MET A 28 -19.01 -0.83 2.83
C MET A 28 -17.52 -0.98 3.12
N LEU A 29 -16.67 -0.49 2.22
CA LEU A 29 -15.22 -0.47 2.43
C LEU A 29 -14.86 0.40 3.63
N ALA A 30 -15.44 1.60 3.73
CA ALA A 30 -15.23 2.49 4.87
C ALA A 30 -15.68 1.85 6.18
N ALA A 31 -16.84 1.19 6.20
CA ALA A 31 -17.32 0.49 7.39
C ALA A 31 -16.40 -0.67 7.80
N ALA A 32 -15.96 -1.49 6.84
CA ALA A 32 -15.05 -2.61 7.08
C ALA A 32 -13.69 -2.12 7.63
N LEU A 33 -13.12 -1.08 7.03
CA LEU A 33 -11.87 -0.49 7.50
C LEU A 33 -12.03 0.20 8.86
N ALA A 34 -13.15 0.89 9.12
CA ALA A 34 -13.42 1.46 10.43
C ALA A 34 -13.49 0.38 11.52
N GLU A 35 -14.14 -0.74 11.24
CA GLU A 35 -14.19 -1.89 12.16
C GLU A 35 -12.79 -2.46 12.43
N GLY A 36 -11.98 -2.64 11.39
CA GLY A 36 -10.58 -3.08 11.54
C GLY A 36 -9.74 -2.09 12.35
N LEU A 37 -9.89 -0.79 12.10
CA LEU A 37 -9.18 0.26 12.83
C LEU A 37 -9.56 0.31 14.31
N ILE A 38 -10.84 0.14 14.65
CA ILE A 38 -11.33 0.13 16.06
C ILE A 38 -10.65 -0.98 16.87
N ALA A 39 -10.32 -2.11 16.24
CA ALA A 39 -9.60 -3.19 16.90
C ALA A 39 -8.13 -2.84 17.19
N GLN A 40 -7.53 -1.95 16.40
CA GLN A 40 -6.09 -1.63 16.44
C GLN A 40 -5.76 -0.33 17.18
N ALA A 41 -6.65 0.67 17.10
CA ALA A 41 -6.36 2.02 17.54
C ALA A 41 -7.28 2.47 18.67
N ARG A 42 -6.67 2.99 19.75
CA ARG A 42 -7.41 3.56 20.90
C ARG A 42 -8.02 4.94 20.60
N ASN A 43 -7.58 5.60 19.52
CA ASN A 43 -8.02 6.95 19.15
C ASN A 43 -8.05 7.10 17.61
N ILE A 44 -9.25 7.11 17.01
CA ILE A 44 -9.46 7.15 15.53
C ILE A 44 -10.10 8.49 15.13
N LEU A 45 -10.10 9.49 16.02
CA LEU A 45 -10.96 10.67 15.89
C LEU A 45 -10.73 11.49 14.61
N ASP A 46 -9.54 11.42 14.02
CA ASP A 46 -9.18 12.15 12.80
C ASP A 46 -8.86 11.25 11.59
N ALA A 47 -9.03 9.92 11.71
CA ALA A 47 -8.73 9.01 10.61
C ALA A 47 -9.72 9.18 9.45
N ARG A 48 -9.19 9.28 8.24
CA ARG A 48 -9.96 9.40 7.00
C ARG A 48 -9.51 8.33 6.01
N LEU A 49 -10.48 7.71 5.35
CA LEU A 49 -10.23 6.88 4.18
C LEU A 49 -10.30 7.75 2.93
N GLU A 50 -9.17 7.92 2.26
CA GLU A 50 -9.07 8.58 0.96
C GLU A 50 -9.08 7.51 -0.13
N LEU A 51 -9.98 7.66 -1.10
CA LEU A 51 -10.09 6.78 -2.26
C LEU A 51 -9.88 7.62 -3.52
N ILE A 52 -8.78 7.35 -4.21
CA ILE A 52 -8.35 8.07 -5.40
C ILE A 52 -8.50 7.13 -6.59
N ARG A 53 -9.34 7.49 -7.56
CA ARG A 53 -9.42 6.77 -8.83
C ARG A 53 -8.21 7.14 -9.68
N HIS A 54 -7.53 6.15 -10.25
CA HIS A 54 -6.40 6.40 -11.13
C HIS A 54 -6.84 7.17 -12.40
N PRO A 55 -6.14 8.23 -12.81
CA PRO A 55 -6.55 9.06 -13.94
C PRO A 55 -6.48 8.33 -15.28
N GLU A 56 -5.43 7.53 -15.49
CA GLU A 56 -5.17 6.84 -16.77
C GLU A 56 -5.65 5.38 -16.80
N VAL A 57 -5.98 4.83 -15.63
CA VAL A 57 -6.42 3.43 -15.45
C VAL A 57 -7.74 3.49 -14.66
N PRO A 58 -8.86 3.91 -15.30
CA PRO A 58 -10.08 4.30 -14.59
C PRO A 58 -10.67 3.19 -13.72
N GLN A 59 -10.35 1.94 -14.05
CA GLN A 59 -10.72 0.75 -13.33
C GLN A 59 -9.88 0.49 -12.07
N LEU A 60 -8.94 1.36 -11.68
CA LEU A 60 -8.10 1.18 -10.51
C LEU A 60 -8.40 2.25 -9.46
N VAL A 61 -8.44 1.85 -8.20
CA VAL A 61 -8.59 2.74 -7.04
C VAL A 61 -7.44 2.52 -6.08
N LEU A 62 -6.86 3.63 -5.65
CA LEU A 62 -5.86 3.74 -4.60
C LEU A 62 -6.58 4.15 -3.32
N GLY A 63 -6.48 3.32 -2.29
CA GLY A 63 -7.02 3.59 -0.97
C GLY A 63 -5.92 3.91 0.04
N ARG A 64 -6.07 5.00 0.79
CA ARG A 64 -5.15 5.39 1.87
C ARG A 64 -5.94 5.74 3.11
N ILE A 65 -5.34 5.48 4.26
CA ILE A 65 -5.81 6.02 5.52
C ILE A 65 -4.89 7.20 5.84
N VAL A 66 -5.49 8.33 6.19
CA VAL A 66 -4.78 9.56 6.57
C VAL A 66 -5.27 9.99 7.95
N GLY A 67 -4.37 10.49 8.78
CA GLY A 67 -4.68 10.98 10.14
C GLY A 67 -3.69 10.45 11.18
N SER A 68 -3.87 10.86 12.43
CA SER A 68 -2.97 10.52 13.54
C SER A 68 -2.81 9.02 13.81
N VAL A 69 -3.78 8.20 13.40
CA VAL A 69 -3.74 6.74 13.52
C VAL A 69 -2.55 6.11 12.77
N ILE A 70 -2.08 6.77 11.71
CA ILE A 70 -0.95 6.31 10.90
C ILE A 70 0.38 6.77 11.51
N GLY A 71 0.37 7.85 12.30
CA GLY A 71 1.58 8.51 12.79
C GLY A 71 2.46 9.00 11.64
N ASP A 72 3.78 8.98 11.87
CA ASP A 72 4.79 9.43 10.91
C ASP A 72 5.37 8.29 10.05
N ASP A 73 4.85 7.06 10.19
CA ASP A 73 5.31 5.87 9.44
C ASP A 73 4.15 5.15 8.72
N PRO A 74 3.70 5.70 7.57
CA PRO A 74 2.63 5.08 6.79
C PRO A 74 2.98 3.68 6.27
N ALA A 75 4.23 3.43 5.92
CA ALA A 75 4.66 2.13 5.43
C ALA A 75 4.64 1.09 6.54
N GLY A 76 5.18 1.43 7.72
CA GLY A 76 5.12 0.59 8.92
C GLY A 76 3.69 0.28 9.35
N PHE A 77 2.81 1.28 9.36
CA PHE A 77 1.39 1.08 9.67
C PHE A 77 0.77 -0.01 8.79
N TRP A 78 0.89 0.10 7.47
CA TRP A 78 0.29 -0.91 6.59
C TRP A 78 1.00 -2.27 6.69
N ARG A 79 2.31 -2.31 6.89
CA ARG A 79 3.04 -3.57 7.09
C ARG A 79 2.60 -4.31 8.35
N GLU A 80 2.33 -3.59 9.43
CA GLU A 80 2.01 -4.16 10.75
C GLU A 80 0.53 -4.50 10.91
N ASN A 81 -0.32 -4.06 9.99
CA ASN A 81 -1.77 -4.23 10.02
C ASN A 81 -2.31 -4.96 8.77
N PRO A 82 -1.81 -6.18 8.42
CA PRO A 82 -2.22 -6.94 7.24
C PRO A 82 -3.71 -7.35 7.23
N GLU A 83 -4.33 -7.42 8.40
CA GLU A 83 -5.74 -7.73 8.58
C GLU A 83 -6.67 -6.67 7.98
N LEU A 84 -6.21 -5.41 7.84
CA LEU A 84 -7.01 -4.36 7.20
C LEU A 84 -7.30 -4.71 5.74
N GLY A 85 -6.31 -5.22 5.01
CA GLY A 85 -6.49 -5.71 3.64
C GLY A 85 -7.37 -6.95 3.57
N LEU A 86 -7.26 -7.86 4.54
CA LEU A 86 -8.14 -9.03 4.63
C LEU A 86 -9.59 -8.61 4.85
N ILE A 87 -9.86 -7.76 5.84
CA ILE A 87 -11.20 -7.23 6.16
C ILE A 87 -11.76 -6.47 4.97
N ALA A 88 -10.98 -5.57 4.37
CA ALA A 88 -11.37 -4.84 3.17
C ALA A 88 -11.74 -5.80 2.02
N SER A 89 -10.94 -6.85 1.80
CA SER A 89 -11.19 -7.82 0.72
C SER A 89 -12.49 -8.63 0.88
N GLN A 90 -13.11 -8.65 2.06
CA GLN A 90 -14.40 -9.34 2.27
C GLN A 90 -15.56 -8.64 1.54
N VAL A 91 -15.47 -7.31 1.38
CA VAL A 91 -16.50 -6.50 0.73
C VAL A 91 -16.17 -6.20 -0.74
N MET A 92 -15.05 -6.71 -1.24
CA MET A 92 -14.58 -6.56 -2.61
C MET A 92 -14.90 -7.82 -3.43
N ARG A 93 -15.24 -7.63 -4.70
CA ARG A 93 -15.46 -8.75 -5.64
C ARG A 93 -14.15 -9.29 -6.20
N HIS A 94 -13.23 -8.39 -6.52
CA HIS A 94 -11.92 -8.71 -7.08
C HIS A 94 -10.85 -8.77 -5.99
N GLN A 95 -9.65 -9.17 -6.40
CA GLN A 95 -8.46 -9.11 -5.55
C GLN A 95 -8.18 -7.67 -5.13
N LEU A 96 -7.77 -7.52 -3.88
CA LEU A 96 -7.29 -6.29 -3.28
C LEU A 96 -5.82 -6.50 -2.92
N PHE A 97 -5.01 -5.48 -3.17
CA PHE A 97 -3.59 -5.49 -2.88
C PHE A 97 -3.33 -4.51 -1.74
N GLN A 98 -2.91 -5.01 -0.58
CA GLN A 98 -2.34 -4.17 0.46
C GLN A 98 -0.84 -4.08 0.22
N TYR A 99 -0.24 -2.89 0.31
CA TYR A 99 1.18 -2.70 0.03
C TYR A 99 1.84 -1.73 1.01
N TRP A 100 3.16 -1.82 1.09
CA TRP A 100 4.03 -0.88 1.81
C TRP A 100 5.36 -0.71 1.07
N VAL A 101 5.87 0.51 1.09
CA VAL A 101 7.15 0.92 0.51
C VAL A 101 7.87 1.78 1.54
N VAL A 102 9.00 1.30 2.02
CA VAL A 102 9.95 2.01 2.87
C VAL A 102 11.16 2.37 2.00
N GLY A 103 11.46 3.66 1.93
CA GLY A 103 12.69 4.17 1.31
C GLY A 103 13.76 4.53 2.33
N GLY A 104 14.88 5.08 1.85
CA GLY A 104 15.97 5.54 2.72
C GLY A 104 17.05 4.48 2.97
N GLU A 105 17.66 4.52 4.15
CA GLU A 105 18.84 3.71 4.49
C GLU A 105 18.54 2.22 4.66
N ASP A 106 17.32 1.86 5.08
CA ASP A 106 16.86 0.47 5.22
C ASP A 106 15.61 0.23 4.36
N PRO A 107 15.76 0.15 3.02
CA PRO A 107 14.62 0.04 2.13
C PRO A 107 13.96 -1.33 2.23
N ARG A 108 12.63 -1.31 2.22
CA ARG A 108 11.79 -2.51 2.32
C ARG A 108 10.53 -2.32 1.50
N GLN A 109 10.11 -3.33 0.76
CA GLN A 109 8.84 -3.30 0.04
C GLN A 109 8.10 -4.61 0.20
N GLY A 110 6.78 -4.54 0.23
CA GLY A 110 5.98 -5.74 0.24
C GLY A 110 4.53 -5.48 -0.08
N PHE A 111 3.82 -6.59 -0.30
CA PHE A 111 2.40 -6.58 -0.55
C PHE A 111 1.75 -7.88 -0.09
N ILE A 112 0.44 -7.80 0.08
CA ILE A 112 -0.47 -8.93 0.29
C ILE A 112 -1.56 -8.84 -0.76
N VAL A 113 -1.77 -9.93 -1.49
CA VAL A 113 -2.94 -10.12 -2.36
C VAL A 113 -4.03 -10.78 -1.53
N ALA A 114 -5.15 -10.11 -1.35
CA ALA A 114 -6.27 -10.58 -0.56
C ALA A 114 -7.55 -10.68 -1.40
N GLN A 115 -8.36 -11.71 -1.15
CA GLN A 115 -9.69 -11.84 -1.74
C GLN A 115 -10.63 -12.56 -0.77
N ARG A 116 -11.83 -12.02 -0.55
CA ARG A 116 -12.87 -12.63 0.29
C ARG A 116 -12.38 -12.99 1.70
N GLY A 117 -11.55 -12.15 2.30
CA GLY A 117 -11.00 -12.35 3.65
C GLY A 117 -9.81 -13.30 3.73
N GLN A 118 -9.26 -13.75 2.60
CA GLN A 118 -8.14 -14.68 2.55
C GLN A 118 -6.93 -14.06 1.84
N ALA A 119 -5.74 -14.30 2.38
CA ALA A 119 -4.49 -14.01 1.69
C ALA A 119 -4.25 -15.09 0.61
N LEU A 120 -4.08 -14.64 -0.64
CA LEU A 120 -3.78 -15.51 -1.78
C LEU A 120 -2.27 -15.59 -2.04
N ALA A 121 -1.58 -14.47 -1.83
CA ALA A 121 -0.14 -14.35 -1.98
C ALA A 121 0.37 -13.22 -1.08
N ALA A 122 1.64 -13.28 -0.72
CA ALA A 122 2.32 -12.21 -0.02
C ALA A 122 3.80 -12.23 -0.42
N GLN A 123 4.40 -11.06 -0.49
CA GLN A 123 5.83 -10.90 -0.67
C GLN A 123 6.30 -9.73 0.20
N ASP A 124 7.46 -9.89 0.81
CA ASP A 124 8.10 -8.89 1.65
C ASP A 124 9.60 -9.01 1.44
N ALA A 125 10.23 -7.93 0.99
CA ALA A 125 11.63 -7.89 0.64
C ALA A 125 12.34 -6.74 1.34
N THR A 126 13.43 -7.05 2.02
CA THR A 126 14.44 -6.09 2.49
C THR A 126 15.59 -6.01 1.49
N LEU A 127 16.46 -5.01 1.65
CA LEU A 127 17.65 -4.84 0.80
C LEU A 127 18.53 -6.11 0.71
N GLU A 128 18.66 -6.85 1.81
CA GLU A 128 19.48 -8.08 1.87
C GLU A 128 18.90 -9.24 1.03
N GLN A 129 17.59 -9.21 0.78
CA GLN A 129 16.87 -10.25 0.04
C GLN A 129 16.81 -9.96 -1.46
N ILE A 130 17.16 -8.74 -1.86
CA ILE A 130 17.24 -8.31 -3.25
C ILE A 130 18.69 -8.50 -3.74
N PRO A 131 18.93 -9.15 -4.89
CA PRO A 131 20.27 -9.31 -5.43
C PRO A 131 21.02 -7.97 -5.56
N ALA A 132 22.32 -7.98 -5.25
CA ALA A 132 23.15 -6.79 -5.37
C ALA A 132 23.16 -6.27 -6.82
N GLY A 133 22.81 -5.00 -7.00
CA GLY A 133 22.71 -4.37 -8.32
C GLY A 133 21.39 -4.59 -9.06
N SER A 134 20.38 -5.21 -8.42
CA SER A 134 19.03 -5.30 -8.96
C SER A 134 18.45 -3.94 -9.33
N HIS A 135 17.71 -3.92 -10.44
CA HIS A 135 16.99 -2.73 -10.88
C HIS A 135 15.85 -2.39 -9.89
N PRO A 136 15.47 -1.11 -9.73
CA PRO A 136 14.29 -0.73 -8.93
C PRO A 136 13.00 -1.50 -9.28
N ASP A 137 12.84 -1.88 -10.55
CA ASP A 137 11.69 -2.66 -11.04
C ASP A 137 11.66 -4.11 -10.57
N GLU A 138 12.75 -4.60 -9.97
CA GLU A 138 12.82 -5.97 -9.41
C GLU A 138 12.27 -6.04 -8.00
N TRP A 139 11.93 -4.89 -7.39
CA TRP A 139 11.33 -4.88 -6.06
C TRP A 139 9.86 -5.33 -6.08
N PRO A 140 9.36 -5.96 -5.00
CA PRO A 140 8.03 -6.57 -4.99
C PRO A 140 6.90 -5.65 -5.44
N VAL A 141 6.88 -4.41 -4.94
CA VAL A 141 5.81 -3.47 -5.29
C VAL A 141 5.98 -3.01 -6.72
N ALA A 142 7.20 -2.69 -7.18
CA ALA A 142 7.42 -2.32 -8.58
C ALA A 142 6.95 -3.41 -9.57
N GLN A 143 7.25 -4.69 -9.28
CA GLN A 143 6.76 -5.82 -10.08
C GLN A 143 5.23 -5.95 -10.08
N LEU A 144 4.59 -5.71 -8.93
CA LEU A 144 3.13 -5.67 -8.83
C LEU A 144 2.55 -4.53 -9.69
N LEU A 145 3.14 -3.33 -9.62
CA LEU A 145 2.66 -2.16 -10.36
C LEU A 145 2.80 -2.34 -11.88
N MET A 146 3.86 -3.01 -12.35
CA MET A 146 4.00 -3.38 -13.77
C MET A 146 2.83 -4.23 -14.26
N GLN A 147 2.30 -5.14 -13.44
CA GLN A 147 1.13 -5.96 -13.79
C GLN A 147 -0.16 -5.14 -13.81
N LEU A 148 -0.25 -4.14 -12.94
CA LEU A 148 -1.38 -3.21 -12.83
C LEU A 148 -1.30 -2.04 -13.83
N GLN A 149 -0.20 -1.95 -14.59
CA GLN A 149 0.08 -0.89 -15.57
C GLN A 149 0.09 0.51 -14.95
N ILE A 150 0.69 0.65 -13.76
CA ILE A 150 0.91 1.93 -13.07
C ILE A 150 2.37 2.07 -12.62
N THR A 151 2.81 3.29 -12.31
CA THR A 151 4.17 3.58 -11.81
C THR A 151 4.21 3.75 -10.30
N MET A 152 5.43 3.73 -9.74
CA MET A 152 5.64 3.97 -8.31
C MET A 152 5.30 5.42 -7.91
N GLU A 153 5.53 6.41 -8.79
CA GLU A 153 5.13 7.79 -8.52
C GLU A 153 3.60 7.92 -8.44
N GLU A 154 2.87 7.26 -9.34
CA GLU A 154 1.41 7.22 -9.31
C GLU A 154 0.88 6.54 -8.04
N LEU A 155 1.62 5.56 -7.50
CA LEU A 155 1.31 4.90 -6.24
C LEU A 155 1.60 5.75 -5.00
N ALA A 156 2.60 6.64 -5.05
CA ALA A 156 2.97 7.54 -3.95
C ALA A 156 1.99 8.72 -3.79
N GLY A 157 1.29 9.09 -4.88
CA GLY A 157 0.17 10.03 -4.96
C GLY A 157 0.55 11.50 -4.92
#